data_AF-A0A292RBK4-F1
#
_entry.id   AF-A0A292RBK4-F1
#
_cell.length_a   1.000
_cell.length_b   1.000
_cell.length_c   1.000
_cell.angle_alpha   90.00
_cell.angle_beta   90.00
_cell.angle_gamma   90.00
#
_symmetry.space_group_name_H-M   'P 1'
#
loop_
_entity.id
_entity.type
_entity.pdbx_description
1 polymer ?
#
loop_
_entity_poly.entity_id
_entity_poly.type
_entity_poly.pdbx_seq_one_letter_code
_entity_poly.pdbx_strand_id
1 'polypeptide(L)'
;MISSISNLSFTTPLNNIQKSNPKPFKSYLASNSQTDKVILSFKGKSLPSEYHSIFDYMASVILDSNHKKFHIDGSVISAKKIGVAIKKIVEDDEMWSSFKKSDAKKIKWKSYVPQDIREYSIDKINQAREVRLKDWENFLKNPEELNPKTGEQFNPELVSKIKGNDSLKFVIWNSVTGELKENNRHIPVPFDEKALLLAIKRFERPAPLDWATFINPTFLESYTHRLRDNLLMDMGKSNNKAVWVKIPSIKHDPKNKDKNISALETLSCRNWCTRSSVDKAEDALTDGDFYIYLERKGKSNLWDPVVGMTTNNGKIDQIQGVENNNIVPLTLVSKIREFIETNNLKCQSGIIDEGPKASQAIMISEKLNETSSVFKKSFAKAIKDEDNFAIFRFLNVDTKYTPDGKLEISGYKPSYNMNVNSGISIPYSMFGFNEDDLLKDVKIIRGNFILDNKNPLYNSRITQFPQNLEQVTGRIVCNANQFEKFADDIRRVTGGDMSKVIIHGK
;
A
#
# COMPACT_ATOMS: atom_id res chain seq x y z
N MET A 1 -46.69 -19.61 -24.79
CA MET A 1 -46.78 -21.08 -24.90
C MET A 1 -45.83 -21.71 -23.89
N ILE A 2 -46.38 -22.65 -23.12
CA ILE A 2 -45.81 -23.46 -22.03
C ILE A 2 -44.86 -24.51 -22.63
N SER A 3 -43.67 -24.80 -22.08
CA SER A 3 -43.34 -25.96 -21.21
C SER A 3 -41.79 -26.04 -21.15
N SER A 4 -41.08 -25.95 -20.02
CA SER A 4 -40.85 -26.90 -18.91
C SER A 4 -39.89 -28.08 -19.19
N ILE A 5 -38.68 -27.97 -18.61
CA ILE A 5 -37.93 -28.94 -17.75
C ILE A 5 -37.51 -30.32 -18.29
N SER A 6 -36.21 -30.64 -18.20
CA SER A 6 -35.70 -31.84 -17.48
C SER A 6 -34.22 -31.74 -17.10
N ASN A 7 -33.94 -32.04 -15.84
CA ASN A 7 -32.64 -32.23 -15.19
C ASN A 7 -31.91 -33.47 -15.71
N LEU A 8 -30.58 -33.51 -15.56
CA LEU A 8 -29.86 -34.73 -15.14
C LEU A 8 -28.50 -34.34 -14.52
N SER A 9 -28.29 -34.84 -13.31
CA SER A 9 -27.13 -34.69 -12.42
C SER A 9 -26.27 -35.97 -12.43
N PHE A 10 -25.23 -35.99 -11.57
CA PHE A 10 -24.26 -37.07 -11.21
C PHE A 10 -22.98 -37.09 -12.07
N THR A 11 -21.73 -37.17 -11.56
CA THR A 11 -21.15 -37.42 -10.23
C THR A 11 -19.63 -37.18 -10.30
N THR A 12 -19.04 -36.62 -9.23
CA THR A 12 -17.59 -36.63 -8.93
C THR A 12 -17.09 -38.00 -8.47
N PRO A 13 -15.77 -38.27 -8.58
CA PRO A 13 -15.04 -38.98 -7.54
C PRO A 13 -14.04 -38.07 -6.81
N LEU A 14 -13.95 -38.33 -5.52
CA LEU A 14 -13.25 -37.64 -4.43
C LEU A 14 -11.84 -38.20 -4.17
N ASN A 15 -11.11 -37.44 -3.33
CA ASN A 15 -9.95 -37.76 -2.49
C ASN A 15 -8.55 -37.48 -3.09
N ASN A 16 -7.58 -36.89 -2.38
CA ASN A 16 -7.45 -36.46 -0.99
C ASN A 16 -6.23 -35.49 -0.92
N ILE A 17 -6.21 -34.56 0.05
CA ILE A 17 -5.08 -34.24 0.95
C ILE A 17 -5.27 -32.84 1.56
N GLN A 18 -5.27 -32.87 2.88
CA GLN A 18 -5.30 -31.83 3.91
C GLN A 18 -4.52 -30.53 3.60
N LYS A 19 -5.12 -29.38 3.94
CA LYS A 19 -4.42 -28.24 4.57
C LYS A 19 -5.41 -27.34 5.33
N SER A 20 -4.94 -26.89 6.48
CA SER A 20 -5.60 -26.19 7.59
C SER A 20 -6.36 -24.90 7.26
N ASN A 21 -7.52 -24.73 7.90
CA ASN A 21 -8.47 -23.61 7.82
C ASN A 21 -7.89 -22.21 8.18
N PRO A 22 -8.27 -21.17 7.42
CA PRO A 22 -8.70 -19.88 7.96
C PRO A 22 -10.24 -19.79 7.90
N LYS A 23 -10.89 -19.52 9.05
CA LYS A 23 -12.37 -19.39 9.14
C LYS A 23 -12.88 -18.22 8.27
N PRO A 24 -13.81 -18.45 7.33
CA PRO A 24 -14.52 -17.38 6.63
C PRO A 24 -15.77 -16.95 7.42
N PHE A 25 -15.95 -15.63 7.55
CA PHE A 25 -17.20 -14.98 7.96
C PHE A 25 -18.30 -15.35 6.96
N LYS A 26 -19.33 -16.09 7.39
CA LYS A 26 -20.53 -16.35 6.58
C LYS A 26 -21.46 -15.13 6.65
N SER A 27 -21.69 -14.50 5.50
CA SER A 27 -22.87 -13.66 5.27
C SER A 27 -24.09 -14.56 5.12
N TYR A 28 -25.17 -14.24 5.83
CA TYR A 28 -26.48 -14.83 5.59
C TYR A 28 -27.41 -13.73 5.07
N LEU A 29 -27.71 -13.80 3.76
CA LEU A 29 -28.83 -13.12 3.14
C LEU A 29 -30.12 -13.83 3.55
N ALA A 30 -31.10 -13.05 4.00
CA ALA A 30 -32.37 -13.50 4.53
C ALA A 30 -33.34 -13.94 3.43
N SER A 31 -34.01 -15.07 3.64
CA SER A 31 -35.30 -15.39 3.02
C SER A 31 -36.45 -14.97 3.94
N ASN A 32 -37.55 -14.56 3.31
CA ASN A 32 -38.79 -14.04 3.91
C ASN A 32 -39.41 -14.95 4.98
N SER A 33 -39.65 -14.39 6.16
CA SER A 33 -40.88 -14.57 6.94
C SER A 33 -40.91 -13.56 8.09
N GLN A 34 -42.08 -12.94 8.29
CA GLN A 34 -42.39 -12.10 9.44
C GLN A 34 -42.23 -12.91 10.72
N THR A 35 -41.17 -12.65 11.49
CA THR A 35 -41.08 -12.87 12.94
C THR A 35 -39.97 -11.98 13.46
N ASP A 36 -40.23 -11.29 14.57
CA ASP A 36 -39.33 -10.36 15.24
C ASP A 36 -37.93 -10.96 15.41
N LYS A 37 -36.98 -10.52 14.58
CA LYS A 37 -35.57 -10.87 14.74
C LYS A 37 -34.97 -10.00 15.83
N VAL A 38 -35.16 -10.42 17.07
CA VAL A 38 -34.27 -10.08 18.18
C VAL A 38 -32.89 -10.63 17.83
N ILE A 39 -32.01 -9.77 17.30
CA ILE A 39 -30.58 -10.09 17.19
C ILE A 39 -30.00 -9.93 18.59
N LEU A 40 -30.00 -11.01 19.37
CA LEU A 40 -29.30 -11.08 20.66
C LEU A 40 -27.80 -10.87 20.45
N SER A 41 -27.30 -9.70 20.85
CA SER A 41 -25.86 -9.41 20.90
C SER A 41 -25.31 -9.92 22.25
N PHE A 42 -24.45 -10.93 22.22
CA PHE A 42 -23.88 -11.59 23.40
C PHE A 42 -22.74 -10.80 24.09
N LYS A 43 -22.73 -9.47 24.02
CA LYS A 43 -21.68 -8.61 24.63
C LYS A 43 -22.18 -7.26 25.18
N GLY A 44 -23.44 -7.15 25.58
CA GLY A 44 -23.97 -5.90 26.16
C GLY A 44 -24.11 -4.74 25.18
N LYS A 45 -23.87 -4.96 23.87
CA LYS A 45 -24.05 -3.95 22.83
C LYS A 45 -25.52 -3.87 22.40
N SER A 46 -26.01 -2.66 22.30
CA SER A 46 -27.38 -2.37 21.86
C SER A 46 -27.54 -2.48 20.35
N LEU A 47 -28.77 -2.54 19.86
CA LEU A 47 -29.04 -2.36 18.43
C LEU A 47 -28.64 -0.93 18.02
N PRO A 48 -28.15 -0.71 16.78
CA PRO A 48 -27.73 0.63 16.34
C PRO A 48 -28.80 1.70 16.58
N SER A 49 -30.07 1.37 16.32
CA SER A 49 -31.21 2.27 16.51
C SER A 49 -31.54 2.65 17.95
N GLU A 50 -30.97 1.98 18.94
CA GLU A 50 -31.19 2.29 20.35
C GLU A 50 -30.25 3.38 20.88
N TYR A 51 -29.16 3.67 20.16
CA TYR A 51 -28.22 4.72 20.53
C TYR A 51 -28.81 6.11 20.23
N HIS A 52 -28.52 7.09 21.09
CA HIS A 52 -29.01 8.46 20.93
C HIS A 52 -28.48 9.13 19.66
N SER A 53 -27.24 8.82 19.30
CA SER A 53 -26.60 9.32 18.09
C SER A 53 -25.78 8.23 17.40
N ILE A 54 -25.51 8.44 16.12
CA ILE A 54 -24.55 7.61 15.38
C ILE A 54 -23.17 7.61 16.04
N PHE A 55 -22.77 8.72 16.69
CA PHE A 55 -21.48 8.84 17.32
C PHE A 55 -21.39 8.01 18.60
N ASP A 56 -22.49 7.86 19.35
CA ASP A 56 -22.56 6.90 20.47
C ASP A 56 -22.44 5.47 19.96
N TYR A 57 -23.14 5.14 18.86
CA TYR A 57 -23.00 3.83 18.22
C TYR A 57 -21.56 3.57 17.75
N MET A 58 -20.92 4.54 17.08
CA MET A 58 -19.53 4.44 16.64
C MET A 58 -18.56 4.32 17.81
N ALA A 59 -18.76 5.09 18.88
CA ALA A 59 -17.99 4.97 20.11
C ALA A 59 -18.10 3.56 20.71
N SER A 60 -19.30 2.98 20.74
CA SER A 60 -19.49 1.59 21.19
C SER A 60 -18.74 0.56 20.34
N VAL A 61 -18.68 0.77 19.01
CA VAL A 61 -17.91 -0.09 18.09
C VAL A 61 -16.40 -0.01 18.38
N ILE A 62 -15.90 1.21 18.61
CA ILE A 62 -14.50 1.46 18.93
C ILE A 62 -14.14 0.83 20.30
N LEU A 63 -14.98 1.00 21.31
CA LEU A 63 -14.76 0.46 22.65
C LEU A 63 -14.83 -1.07 22.69
N ASP A 64 -15.74 -1.71 21.96
CA ASP A 64 -15.78 -3.18 21.88
C ASP A 64 -14.43 -3.76 21.40
N SER A 65 -13.81 -3.08 20.43
CA SER A 65 -12.50 -3.47 19.89
C SER A 65 -11.31 -3.10 20.79
N ASN A 66 -11.48 -2.14 21.70
CA ASN A 66 -10.40 -1.55 22.52
C ASN A 66 -10.67 -1.59 24.03
N HIS A 67 -11.57 -2.46 24.50
CA HIS A 67 -12.01 -2.55 25.90
C HIS A 67 -10.84 -2.67 26.91
N LYS A 68 -9.76 -3.38 26.52
CA LYS A 68 -8.53 -3.49 27.33
C LYS A 68 -7.74 -2.18 27.45
N LYS A 69 -7.74 -1.36 26.41
CA LYS A 69 -6.98 -0.09 26.38
C LYS A 69 -7.60 0.93 27.34
N PHE A 70 -8.92 0.98 27.38
CA PHE A 70 -9.68 1.96 28.16
C PHE A 70 -10.23 1.39 29.46
N HIS A 71 -9.71 0.23 29.90
CA HIS A 71 -10.11 -0.42 31.15
C HIS A 71 -11.64 -0.52 31.37
N ILE A 72 -12.38 -0.74 30.27
CA ILE A 72 -13.84 -0.74 30.23
C ILE A 72 -14.32 -2.18 30.01
N ASP A 73 -15.28 -2.63 30.83
CA ASP A 73 -15.97 -3.89 30.59
C ASP A 73 -16.99 -3.78 29.45
N GLY A 74 -17.19 -4.86 28.69
CA GLY A 74 -18.19 -4.91 27.61
C GLY A 74 -19.61 -4.64 28.10
N SER A 75 -19.91 -4.81 29.40
CA SER A 75 -21.23 -4.54 29.98
C SER A 75 -21.64 -3.05 30.00
N VAL A 76 -20.74 -2.11 29.66
CA VAL A 76 -21.02 -0.66 29.64
C VAL A 76 -21.06 -0.05 28.23
N ILE A 77 -20.98 -0.85 27.16
CA ILE A 77 -21.05 -0.35 25.76
C ILE A 77 -22.49 -0.27 25.21
N SER A 78 -23.51 -0.55 26.03
CA SER A 78 -24.92 -0.47 25.64
C SER A 78 -25.36 0.97 25.39
N ALA A 79 -26.46 1.18 24.67
CA ALA A 79 -26.99 2.51 24.39
C ALA A 79 -27.29 3.33 25.66
N LYS A 80 -27.67 2.66 26.76
CA LYS A 80 -27.96 3.31 28.05
C LYS A 80 -26.71 3.70 28.83
N LYS A 81 -25.58 3.03 28.60
CA LYS A 81 -24.36 3.16 29.43
C LYS A 81 -23.19 3.81 28.70
N ILE A 82 -23.20 3.85 27.36
CA ILE A 82 -22.10 4.37 26.56
C ILE A 82 -21.72 5.81 26.93
N GLY A 83 -22.70 6.69 27.18
CA GLY A 83 -22.43 8.07 27.59
C GLY A 83 -21.71 8.16 28.94
N VAL A 84 -22.03 7.26 29.89
CA VAL A 84 -21.33 7.17 31.18
C VAL A 84 -19.91 6.65 30.99
N ALA A 85 -19.72 5.64 30.14
CA ALA A 85 -18.40 5.09 29.84
C ALA A 85 -17.48 6.13 29.20
N ILE A 86 -18.00 6.93 28.26
CA ILE A 86 -17.22 8.00 27.62
C ILE A 86 -16.89 9.13 28.59
N LYS A 87 -17.84 9.56 29.42
CA LYS A 87 -17.56 10.56 30.47
C LYS A 87 -16.45 10.11 31.41
N LYS A 88 -16.48 8.84 31.84
CA LYS A 88 -15.42 8.28 32.67
C LYS A 88 -14.05 8.34 31.97
N ILE A 89 -13.96 8.01 30.69
CA ILE A 89 -12.72 8.13 29.89
C ILE A 89 -12.19 9.57 29.84
N VAL A 90 -13.09 10.56 29.80
CA VAL A 90 -12.74 11.98 29.83
C VAL A 90 -12.25 12.39 31.22
N GLU A 91 -12.95 11.98 32.27
CA GLU A 91 -12.62 12.27 33.68
C GLU A 91 -11.28 11.64 34.10
N ASP A 92 -10.99 10.43 33.62
CA ASP A 92 -9.74 9.70 33.86
C ASP A 92 -8.57 10.20 32.98
N ASP A 93 -8.78 11.23 32.14
CA ASP A 93 -7.84 11.76 31.13
C ASP A 93 -7.30 10.69 30.14
N GLU A 94 -7.99 9.56 30.03
CA GLU A 94 -7.61 8.45 29.15
C GLU A 94 -7.92 8.75 27.67
N MET A 95 -8.84 9.68 27.42
CA MET A 95 -9.23 10.10 26.08
C MET A 95 -8.01 10.54 25.26
N TRP A 96 -7.18 11.40 25.84
CA TRP A 96 -6.02 12.03 25.21
C TRP A 96 -4.72 11.26 25.44
N SER A 97 -4.83 10.01 25.93
CA SER A 97 -3.70 9.13 26.20
C SER A 97 -2.66 9.12 25.08
N SER A 98 -1.38 8.98 25.48
CA SER A 98 -0.25 9.01 24.56
C SER A 98 -0.46 8.06 23.37
N PHE A 99 -0.34 8.60 22.17
CA PHE A 99 -0.38 7.82 20.94
C PHE A 99 0.90 6.99 20.78
N LYS A 100 0.84 5.95 19.95
CA LYS A 100 2.00 5.09 19.68
C LYS A 100 3.07 5.86 18.90
N LYS A 101 4.25 6.02 19.50
CA LYS A 101 5.44 6.52 18.82
C LYS A 101 6.02 5.46 17.89
N SER A 102 6.57 5.89 16.76
CA SER A 102 7.34 5.03 15.85
C SER A 102 8.64 4.59 16.53
N ASP A 103 9.07 3.37 16.24
CA ASP A 103 10.29 2.78 16.78
C ASP A 103 11.18 2.32 15.62
N ALA A 104 12.41 2.85 15.57
CA ALA A 104 13.39 2.55 14.53
C ALA A 104 13.66 1.04 14.39
N LYS A 105 13.59 0.26 15.48
CA LYS A 105 13.84 -1.19 15.49
C LYS A 105 12.66 -1.99 14.91
N LYS A 106 11.44 -1.44 14.95
CA LYS A 106 10.22 -2.10 14.46
C LYS A 106 9.89 -1.75 13.00
N ILE A 107 10.56 -0.73 12.45
CA ILE A 107 10.41 -0.34 11.05
C ILE A 107 11.29 -1.22 10.16
N LYS A 108 10.74 -1.66 9.03
CA LYS A 108 11.51 -2.34 8.00
C LYS A 108 12.33 -1.32 7.22
N TRP A 109 13.64 -1.35 7.40
CA TRP A 109 14.60 -0.51 6.66
C TRP A 109 15.25 -1.25 5.52
N LYS A 110 15.74 -0.50 4.53
CA LYS A 110 16.69 -1.05 3.56
C LYS A 110 18.03 -1.28 4.26
N SER A 111 18.69 -2.39 3.97
CA SER A 111 19.89 -2.85 4.70
C SER A 111 21.03 -1.83 4.72
N TYR A 112 21.17 -1.05 3.65
CA TYR A 112 22.22 -0.05 3.48
C TYR A 112 22.01 1.26 4.27
N VAL A 113 20.84 1.48 4.88
CA VAL A 113 20.57 2.74 5.61
C VAL A 113 21.28 2.68 6.98
N PRO A 114 22.19 3.61 7.31
CA PRO A 114 22.89 3.64 8.61
C PRO A 114 21.94 3.81 9.81
N GLN A 115 22.30 3.27 10.98
CA GLN A 115 21.42 3.22 12.17
C GLN A 115 21.09 4.60 12.74
N ASP A 116 22.07 5.50 12.79
CA ASP A 116 21.93 6.91 13.17
C ASP A 116 20.92 7.64 12.28
N ILE A 117 20.94 7.40 10.96
CA ILE A 117 19.98 7.97 10.02
C ILE A 117 18.57 7.42 10.26
N ARG A 118 18.45 6.14 10.62
CA ARG A 118 17.16 5.52 10.97
C ARG A 118 16.55 6.17 12.20
N GLU A 119 17.35 6.35 13.25
CA GLU A 119 16.94 6.97 14.51
C GLU A 119 16.53 8.43 14.30
N TYR A 120 17.38 9.22 13.65
CA TYR A 120 17.10 10.61 13.30
C TYR A 120 15.79 10.78 12.51
N SER A 121 15.56 9.92 11.51
CA SER A 121 14.35 9.94 10.71
C SER A 121 13.09 9.65 11.54
N ILE A 122 13.20 8.75 12.51
CA ILE A 122 12.08 8.35 13.37
C ILE A 122 11.76 9.42 14.41
N ASP A 123 12.79 10.09 14.95
CA ASP A 123 12.59 11.22 15.85
C ASP A 123 11.85 12.36 15.15
N LYS A 124 12.23 12.70 13.91
CA LYS A 124 11.48 13.65 13.08
C LYS A 124 10.02 13.24 12.91
N ILE A 125 9.77 11.98 12.55
CA ILE A 125 8.39 11.47 12.37
C ILE A 125 7.60 11.61 13.67
N ASN A 126 8.18 11.26 14.82
CA ASN A 126 7.53 11.37 16.12
C ASN A 126 7.25 12.82 16.50
N GLN A 127 8.17 13.76 16.25
CA GLN A 127 7.93 15.19 16.43
C GLN A 127 6.77 15.69 15.55
N ALA A 128 6.74 15.29 14.27
CA ALA A 128 5.63 15.66 13.39
C ALA A 128 4.28 15.08 13.85
N ARG A 129 4.26 13.85 14.40
CA ARG A 129 3.05 13.28 15.03
C ARG A 129 2.59 14.14 16.21
N GLU A 130 3.50 14.53 17.09
CA GLU A 130 3.20 15.37 18.25
C GLU A 130 2.60 16.71 17.82
N VAL A 131 3.25 17.39 16.87
CA VAL A 131 2.75 18.68 16.34
C VAL A 131 1.35 18.53 15.73
N ARG A 132 1.14 17.51 14.88
CA ARG A 132 -0.15 17.33 14.20
C ARG A 132 -1.27 16.97 15.16
N LEU A 133 -1.00 16.10 16.13
CA LEU A 133 -2.01 15.70 17.11
C LEU A 133 -2.31 16.81 18.11
N LYS A 134 -1.33 17.66 18.43
CA LYS A 134 -1.56 18.82 19.27
C LYS A 134 -2.57 19.80 18.65
N ASP A 135 -2.54 19.97 17.32
CA ASP A 135 -3.57 20.77 16.62
C ASP A 135 -4.98 20.19 16.84
N TRP A 136 -5.13 18.87 16.68
CA TRP A 136 -6.38 18.16 16.90
C TRP A 136 -6.82 18.25 18.37
N GLU A 137 -5.90 18.00 19.30
CA GLU A 137 -6.14 18.00 20.73
C GLU A 137 -6.61 19.37 21.22
N ASN A 138 -5.90 20.44 20.83
CA ASN A 138 -6.25 21.81 21.19
C ASN A 138 -7.68 22.14 20.79
N PHE A 139 -8.06 21.86 19.54
CA PHE A 139 -9.42 22.12 19.05
C PHE A 139 -10.47 21.24 19.76
N LEU A 140 -10.22 19.94 19.93
CA LEU A 140 -11.22 19.05 20.51
C LEU A 140 -11.41 19.27 22.02
N LYS A 141 -10.35 19.65 22.75
CA LYS A 141 -10.43 20.05 24.16
C LYS A 141 -11.18 21.38 24.30
N ASN A 142 -10.73 22.40 23.56
CA ASN A 142 -11.20 23.77 23.70
C ASN A 142 -11.71 24.34 22.36
N PRO A 143 -12.86 23.86 21.84
CA PRO A 143 -13.36 24.28 20.53
C PRO A 143 -13.81 25.75 20.49
N GLU A 144 -13.97 26.39 21.66
CA GLU A 144 -14.39 27.80 21.77
C GLU A 144 -13.22 28.78 21.84
N GLU A 145 -11.99 28.28 22.03
CA GLU A 145 -10.80 29.13 22.03
C GLU A 145 -10.44 29.59 20.62
N LEU A 146 -9.62 30.63 20.52
CA LEU A 146 -9.08 31.07 19.24
C LEU A 146 -8.14 30.01 18.68
N ASN A 147 -8.18 29.81 17.37
CA ASN A 147 -7.25 28.93 16.68
C ASN A 147 -5.81 29.39 16.96
N PRO A 148 -4.97 28.56 17.61
CA PRO A 148 -3.63 28.97 18.01
C PRO A 148 -2.71 29.36 16.84
N LYS A 149 -3.04 28.94 15.61
CA LYS A 149 -2.25 29.21 14.41
C LYS A 149 -2.66 30.49 13.69
N THR A 150 -3.95 30.79 13.65
CA THR A 150 -4.48 31.94 12.90
C THR A 150 -4.89 33.10 13.80
N GLY A 151 -5.13 32.85 15.08
CA GLY A 151 -5.70 33.82 16.01
C GLY A 151 -7.20 34.10 15.79
N GLU A 152 -7.85 33.36 14.89
CA GLU A 152 -9.25 33.54 14.53
C GLU A 152 -10.16 32.56 15.28
N GLN A 153 -11.45 32.88 15.39
CA GLN A 153 -12.44 31.94 15.92
C GLN A 153 -12.66 30.77 14.96
N PHE A 154 -12.79 29.56 15.51
CA PHE A 154 -13.22 28.40 14.73
C PHE A 154 -14.65 28.58 14.20
N ASN A 155 -14.99 27.87 13.13
CA ASN A 155 -16.30 27.87 12.50
C ASN A 155 -17.42 27.61 13.53
N PRO A 156 -18.37 28.55 13.74
CA PRO A 156 -19.38 28.43 14.80
C PRO A 156 -20.27 27.19 14.68
N GLU A 157 -20.59 26.75 13.46
CA GLU A 157 -21.38 25.54 13.25
C GLU A 157 -20.60 24.30 13.73
N LEU A 158 -19.32 24.22 13.38
CA LEU A 158 -18.45 23.13 13.83
C LEU A 158 -18.29 23.14 15.36
N VAL A 159 -18.06 24.31 15.96
CA VAL A 159 -17.97 24.47 17.42
C VAL A 159 -19.24 23.95 18.10
N SER A 160 -20.42 24.33 17.59
CA SER A 160 -21.70 23.88 18.16
C SER A 160 -21.90 22.37 18.16
N LYS A 161 -21.31 21.66 17.18
CA LYS A 161 -21.40 20.20 17.05
C LYS A 161 -20.43 19.47 17.99
N ILE A 162 -19.27 20.08 18.24
CA ILE A 162 -18.19 19.49 19.04
C ILE A 162 -18.36 19.81 20.52
N LYS A 163 -18.82 21.02 20.85
CA LYS A 163 -19.01 21.47 22.23
C LYS A 163 -19.98 20.55 22.96
N GLY A 164 -19.52 19.96 24.06
CA GLY A 164 -20.31 19.05 24.90
C GLY A 164 -20.63 17.68 24.28
N ASN A 165 -20.05 17.32 23.13
CA ASN A 165 -20.27 16.01 22.49
C ASN A 165 -19.03 15.11 22.62
N ASP A 166 -18.89 14.48 23.79
CA ASP A 166 -17.72 13.66 24.11
C ASP A 166 -17.62 12.40 23.24
N SER A 167 -18.76 11.80 22.86
CA SER A 167 -18.78 10.65 21.94
C SER A 167 -18.21 11.01 20.57
N LEU A 168 -18.59 12.17 20.01
CA LEU A 168 -18.04 12.66 18.74
C LEU A 168 -16.55 12.96 18.87
N LYS A 169 -16.14 13.69 19.91
CA LYS A 169 -14.71 13.95 20.19
C LYS A 169 -13.92 12.64 20.28
N PHE A 170 -14.47 11.62 20.93
CA PHE A 170 -13.85 10.30 21.10
C PHE A 170 -13.70 9.57 19.77
N VAL A 171 -14.73 9.58 18.94
CA VAL A 171 -14.69 9.01 17.59
C VAL A 171 -13.63 9.69 16.72
N ILE A 172 -13.58 11.03 16.74
CA ILE A 172 -12.60 11.81 15.97
C ILE A 172 -11.18 11.46 16.43
N TRP A 173 -10.91 11.56 17.73
CA TRP A 173 -9.58 11.33 18.29
C TRP A 173 -9.07 9.91 18.04
N ASN A 174 -9.91 8.89 18.26
CA ASN A 174 -9.54 7.50 17.96
C ASN A 174 -9.34 7.27 16.45
N SER A 175 -10.08 7.98 15.60
CA SER A 175 -9.92 7.87 14.15
C SER A 175 -8.55 8.43 13.70
N VAL A 176 -8.14 9.60 14.20
CA VAL A 176 -6.87 10.22 13.79
C VAL A 176 -5.64 9.56 14.41
N THR A 177 -5.78 8.97 15.60
CA THR A 177 -4.68 8.25 16.29
C THR A 177 -4.62 6.75 15.94
N GLY A 178 -5.72 6.15 15.47
CA GLY A 178 -5.85 4.70 15.27
C GLY A 178 -4.95 4.11 14.20
N GLU A 179 -4.50 4.91 13.23
CA GLU A 179 -3.53 4.46 12.21
C GLU A 179 -2.08 4.46 12.70
N LEU A 180 -1.79 5.06 13.86
CA LEU A 180 -0.42 5.17 14.38
C LEU A 180 0.03 3.87 15.05
N LYS A 181 1.15 3.34 14.57
CA LYS A 181 1.77 2.13 15.09
C LYS A 181 3.26 2.37 15.28
N GLU A 182 3.87 1.54 16.13
CA GLU A 182 5.31 1.58 16.38
C GLU A 182 6.10 1.13 15.14
N ASN A 183 5.50 0.27 14.32
CA ASN A 183 6.09 -0.30 13.11
C ASN A 183 5.64 0.41 11.82
N ASN A 184 5.12 1.64 11.89
CA ASN A 184 4.86 2.44 10.70
C ASN A 184 5.40 3.87 10.82
N ARG A 185 5.49 4.56 9.68
CA ARG A 185 5.97 5.95 9.56
C ARG A 185 4.83 6.96 9.40
N HIS A 186 3.58 6.55 9.61
CA HIS A 186 2.43 7.40 9.29
C HIS A 186 2.43 8.67 10.13
N ILE A 187 2.13 9.81 9.50
CA ILE A 187 1.85 11.08 10.16
C ILE A 187 0.33 11.29 10.09
N PRO A 188 -0.33 11.72 11.18
CA PRO A 188 -1.75 12.03 11.17
C PRO A 188 -2.13 13.02 10.09
N VAL A 189 -3.35 12.91 9.61
CA VAL A 189 -3.92 13.88 8.68
C VAL A 189 -3.98 15.28 9.31
N PRO A 190 -3.81 16.36 8.52
CA PRO A 190 -4.01 17.73 9.01
C PRO A 190 -5.35 17.91 9.70
N PHE A 191 -5.41 18.78 10.69
CA PHE A 191 -6.68 19.38 11.12
C PHE A 191 -7.13 20.43 10.09
N ASP A 192 -8.39 20.36 9.68
CA ASP A 192 -9.07 21.28 8.75
C ASP A 192 -10.56 21.34 9.10
N GLU A 193 -11.03 22.54 9.44
CA GLU A 193 -12.38 22.77 9.96
C GLU A 193 -13.47 22.41 8.95
N LYS A 194 -13.28 22.81 7.68
CA LYS A 194 -14.24 22.57 6.61
C LYS A 194 -14.36 21.07 6.33
N ALA A 195 -13.25 20.36 6.24
CA ALA A 195 -13.24 18.92 6.04
C ALA A 195 -13.88 18.18 7.22
N LEU A 196 -13.61 18.62 8.45
CA LEU A 196 -14.17 18.01 9.65
C LEU A 196 -15.68 18.19 9.71
N LEU A 197 -16.17 19.41 9.51
CA LEU A 197 -17.59 19.72 9.50
C LEU A 197 -18.35 18.90 8.44
N LEU A 198 -17.81 18.83 7.22
CA LEU A 198 -18.44 18.04 6.16
C LEU A 198 -18.38 16.54 6.42
N ALA A 199 -17.32 16.04 7.07
CA ALA A 199 -17.23 14.64 7.49
C ALA A 199 -18.28 14.32 8.57
N ILE A 200 -18.46 15.18 9.57
CA ILE A 200 -19.49 15.03 10.61
C ILE A 200 -20.89 15.00 9.97
N LYS A 201 -21.20 15.99 9.12
CA LYS A 201 -22.48 16.07 8.40
C LYS A 201 -22.78 14.84 7.55
N ARG A 202 -21.76 14.11 7.08
CA ARG A 202 -21.98 12.85 6.35
C ARG A 202 -22.61 11.79 7.26
N PHE A 203 -22.09 11.63 8.46
CA PHE A 203 -22.52 10.58 9.39
C PHE A 203 -23.85 10.89 10.08
N GLU A 204 -24.24 12.15 10.16
CA GLU A 204 -25.54 12.56 10.72
C GLU A 204 -26.74 12.31 9.77
N ARG A 205 -26.49 12.01 8.48
CA ARG A 205 -27.54 11.77 7.46
C ARG A 205 -28.31 10.45 7.56
N PRO A 206 -27.67 9.27 7.74
CA PRO A 206 -28.37 7.99 7.71
C PRO A 206 -29.38 7.84 8.86
N ALA A 207 -30.47 7.12 8.57
CA ALA A 207 -31.43 6.72 9.59
C ALA A 207 -30.79 5.70 10.57
N PRO A 208 -31.27 5.60 11.82
CA PRO A 208 -30.64 4.76 12.84
C PRO A 208 -30.50 3.27 12.47
N LEU A 209 -31.43 2.74 11.67
CA LEU A 209 -31.39 1.35 11.17
C LEU A 209 -30.23 1.10 10.18
N ASP A 210 -29.75 2.15 9.51
CA ASP A 210 -28.69 2.06 8.51
C ASP A 210 -27.28 2.29 9.08
N TRP A 211 -27.16 2.71 10.34
CA TRP A 211 -25.87 3.09 10.93
C TRP A 211 -24.81 1.98 10.83
N ALA A 212 -25.19 0.70 11.04
CA ALA A 212 -24.26 -0.42 10.98
C ALA A 212 -23.62 -0.61 9.59
N THR A 213 -24.33 -0.28 8.50
CA THR A 213 -23.79 -0.37 7.14
C THR A 213 -23.10 0.92 6.73
N PHE A 214 -23.55 2.07 7.25
CA PHE A 214 -23.07 3.40 6.88
C PHE A 214 -21.72 3.78 7.49
N ILE A 215 -21.32 3.17 8.62
CA ILE A 215 -20.00 3.38 9.23
C ILE A 215 -18.82 2.88 8.37
N ASN A 216 -19.12 2.21 7.25
CA ASN A 216 -18.17 1.91 6.18
C ASN A 216 -18.51 2.79 4.96
N PRO A 217 -17.63 3.73 4.58
CA PRO A 217 -16.23 3.90 4.98
C PRO A 217 -16.09 4.57 6.35
N THR A 218 -14.95 4.36 6.99
CA THR A 218 -14.63 4.86 8.33
C THR A 218 -14.66 6.40 8.40
N PHE A 219 -14.68 6.95 9.62
CA PHE A 219 -14.62 8.41 9.82
C PHE A 219 -13.36 9.01 9.22
N LEU A 220 -12.19 8.39 9.45
CA LEU A 220 -10.92 8.86 8.90
C LEU A 220 -10.90 8.86 7.36
N GLU A 221 -11.42 7.81 6.73
CA GLU A 221 -11.53 7.75 5.26
C GLU A 221 -12.45 8.84 4.72
N SER A 222 -13.57 9.09 5.41
CA SER A 222 -14.51 10.16 5.06
C SER A 222 -13.89 11.55 5.22
N TYR A 223 -13.15 11.77 6.30
CA TYR A 223 -12.43 13.01 6.56
C TYR A 223 -11.31 13.25 5.54
N THR A 224 -10.46 12.25 5.30
CA THR A 224 -9.39 12.30 4.30
C THR A 224 -9.96 12.55 2.90
N HIS A 225 -11.10 11.94 2.59
CA HIS A 225 -11.82 12.23 1.36
C HIS A 225 -12.21 13.71 1.27
N ARG A 226 -12.71 14.33 2.36
CA ARG A 226 -13.12 15.74 2.36
C ARG A 226 -11.95 16.70 2.22
N LEU A 227 -10.81 16.41 2.85
CA LEU A 227 -9.57 17.17 2.62
C LEU A 227 -9.23 17.22 1.11
N ARG A 228 -9.25 16.06 0.45
CA ARG A 228 -8.98 15.95 -0.99
C ARG A 228 -10.06 16.60 -1.84
N ASP A 229 -11.33 16.35 -1.51
CA ASP A 229 -12.47 16.85 -2.29
C ASP A 229 -12.55 18.37 -2.25
N ASN A 230 -12.31 19.00 -1.09
CA ASN A 230 -12.24 20.46 -0.95
C ASN A 230 -11.15 21.03 -1.86
N LEU A 231 -9.95 20.48 -1.82
CA LEU A 231 -8.84 20.92 -2.67
C LEU A 231 -9.16 20.74 -4.17
N LEU A 232 -9.81 19.62 -4.53
CA LEU A 232 -10.23 19.37 -5.91
C LEU A 232 -11.41 20.25 -6.34
N MET A 233 -12.28 20.69 -5.43
CA MET A 233 -13.32 21.69 -5.71
C MET A 233 -12.70 23.03 -6.03
N ASP A 234 -11.72 23.47 -5.24
CA ASP A 234 -10.99 24.73 -5.46
C ASP A 234 -10.24 24.72 -6.81
N MET A 235 -9.84 23.54 -7.30
CA MET A 235 -9.23 23.33 -8.61
C MET A 235 -10.24 23.11 -9.76
N GLY A 236 -11.56 23.16 -9.51
CA GLY A 236 -12.60 22.89 -10.52
C GLY A 236 -12.64 21.44 -11.01
N LYS A 237 -12.10 20.49 -10.24
CA LYS A 237 -11.86 19.09 -10.65
C LYS A 237 -12.76 18.07 -9.93
N SER A 238 -13.42 18.44 -8.82
CA SER A 238 -14.17 17.50 -7.96
C SER A 238 -15.35 16.78 -8.65
N ASN A 239 -15.97 17.36 -9.68
CA ASN A 239 -17.10 16.77 -10.39
C ASN A 239 -16.74 15.56 -11.26
N ASN A 240 -15.45 15.35 -11.53
CA ASN A 240 -14.99 14.23 -12.33
C ASN A 240 -14.94 12.92 -11.52
N LYS A 241 -15.01 11.78 -12.21
CA LYS A 241 -14.79 10.46 -11.59
C LYS A 241 -13.32 10.13 -11.39
N ALA A 242 -12.45 10.75 -12.17
CA ALA A 242 -11.01 10.61 -12.08
C ALA A 242 -10.31 11.85 -12.62
N VAL A 243 -9.15 12.20 -12.05
CA VAL A 243 -8.44 13.44 -12.36
C VAL A 243 -6.94 13.28 -12.26
N TRP A 244 -6.24 13.94 -13.18
CA TRP A 244 -4.83 14.30 -13.00
C TRP A 244 -4.73 15.70 -12.38
N VAL A 245 -3.90 15.81 -11.36
CA VAL A 245 -3.54 17.06 -10.69
C VAL A 245 -2.04 17.27 -10.85
N LYS A 246 -1.65 18.48 -11.23
CA LYS A 246 -0.26 18.94 -11.23
C LYS A 246 -0.08 19.86 -10.01
N ILE A 247 0.88 19.54 -9.16
CA ILE A 247 1.34 20.40 -8.07
C ILE A 247 2.66 21.04 -8.51
N PRO A 248 2.72 22.37 -8.66
CA PRO A 248 3.94 23.06 -9.05
C PRO A 248 5.06 22.90 -8.02
N SER A 249 6.30 22.83 -8.51
CA SER A 249 7.50 22.91 -7.69
C SER A 249 7.66 24.28 -7.03
N ILE A 250 8.50 24.34 -6.00
CA ILE A 250 8.91 25.58 -5.33
C ILE A 250 9.66 26.47 -6.32
N LYS A 251 10.42 25.90 -7.25
CA LYS A 251 11.10 26.64 -8.32
C LYS A 251 10.12 27.29 -9.30
N HIS A 252 9.04 26.60 -9.65
CA HIS A 252 8.04 27.11 -10.60
C HIS A 252 7.01 28.04 -9.97
N ASP A 253 6.69 27.85 -8.68
CA ASP A 253 5.72 28.67 -7.95
C ASP A 253 6.17 28.94 -6.50
N PRO A 254 7.20 29.77 -6.31
CA PRO A 254 7.79 30.02 -4.99
C PRO A 254 6.82 30.75 -4.04
N LYS A 255 5.88 31.53 -4.60
CA LYS A 255 4.91 32.32 -3.81
C LYS A 255 3.91 31.43 -3.07
N ASN A 256 3.63 30.24 -3.58
CA ASN A 256 2.69 29.28 -2.99
C ASN A 256 3.39 28.06 -2.38
N LYS A 257 4.69 28.17 -2.00
CA LYS A 257 5.49 27.07 -1.43
C LYS A 257 4.71 26.21 -0.43
N ASP A 258 4.23 26.80 0.66
CA ASP A 258 3.58 26.06 1.74
C ASP A 258 2.23 25.46 1.31
N LYS A 259 1.50 26.17 0.43
CA LYS A 259 0.24 25.70 -0.14
C LYS A 259 0.47 24.48 -1.05
N ASN A 260 1.53 24.48 -1.86
CA ASN A 260 1.88 23.38 -2.76
C ASN A 260 2.36 22.16 -1.97
N ILE A 261 3.16 22.35 -0.92
CA ILE A 261 3.57 21.27 0.00
C ILE A 261 2.34 20.64 0.66
N SER A 262 1.46 21.45 1.27
CA SER A 262 0.23 20.97 1.91
C SER A 262 -0.72 20.26 0.94
N ALA A 263 -0.83 20.76 -0.30
CA ALA A 263 -1.61 20.13 -1.35
C ALA A 263 -1.05 18.75 -1.75
N LEU A 264 0.27 18.63 -1.87
CA LEU A 264 0.94 17.34 -2.14
C LEU A 264 0.73 16.36 -1.00
N GLU A 265 0.90 16.77 0.25
CA GLU A 265 0.64 15.91 1.42
C GLU A 265 -0.80 15.38 1.44
N THR A 266 -1.78 16.26 1.17
CA THR A 266 -3.22 15.95 1.18
C THR A 266 -3.61 14.97 0.08
N LEU A 267 -3.09 15.18 -1.13
CA LEU A 267 -3.40 14.35 -2.29
C LEU A 267 -2.55 13.07 -2.35
N SER A 268 -1.50 12.96 -1.54
CA SER A 268 -0.62 11.79 -1.53
C SER A 268 -1.28 10.55 -0.93
N CYS A 269 -0.87 9.39 -1.44
CA CYS A 269 -1.22 8.10 -0.85
C CYS A 269 -0.54 7.91 0.50
N ARG A 270 -1.19 7.19 1.42
CA ARG A 270 -0.66 6.93 2.78
C ARG A 270 0.71 6.22 2.79
N ASN A 271 0.97 5.41 1.77
CA ASN A 271 2.20 4.62 1.66
C ASN A 271 3.34 5.39 0.97
N TRP A 272 3.09 6.60 0.46
CA TRP A 272 4.10 7.43 -0.17
C TRP A 272 4.83 8.27 0.86
N CYS A 273 6.14 8.46 0.66
CA CYS A 273 6.97 9.23 1.58
C CYS A 273 6.51 10.70 1.67
N THR A 274 5.95 11.25 0.59
CA THR A 274 5.36 12.60 0.52
C THR A 274 4.17 12.82 1.46
N ARG A 275 3.60 11.76 2.04
CA ARG A 275 2.59 11.86 3.12
C ARG A 275 3.11 11.37 4.47
N SER A 276 4.07 10.45 4.47
CA SER A 276 4.46 9.65 5.63
C SER A 276 5.86 9.98 6.16
N SER A 277 6.47 11.08 5.72
CA SER A 277 7.77 11.51 6.21
C SER A 277 7.83 13.02 6.22
N VAL A 278 8.48 13.54 7.25
CA VAL A 278 8.81 14.96 7.38
C VAL A 278 9.70 15.38 6.22
N ASP A 279 9.46 16.57 5.70
CA ASP A 279 10.21 17.23 4.61
C ASP A 279 10.11 16.55 3.22
N LYS A 280 9.55 15.34 3.08
CA LYS A 280 9.59 14.62 1.78
C LYS A 280 8.67 15.21 0.72
N ALA A 281 7.58 15.88 1.11
CA ALA A 281 6.78 16.65 0.17
C ALA A 281 7.54 17.89 -0.34
N GLU A 282 8.27 18.56 0.55
CA GLU A 282 9.14 19.69 0.20
C GLU A 282 10.31 19.26 -0.69
N ASP A 283 11.02 18.19 -0.32
CA ASP A 283 12.09 17.60 -1.12
C ASP A 283 11.60 17.27 -2.54
N ALA A 284 10.43 16.63 -2.65
CA ALA A 284 9.85 16.24 -3.93
C ALA A 284 9.42 17.44 -4.79
N LEU A 285 9.18 18.60 -4.19
CA LEU A 285 8.81 19.84 -4.87
C LEU A 285 9.97 20.83 -5.00
N THR A 286 11.17 20.50 -4.54
CA THR A 286 12.32 21.42 -4.58
C THR A 286 12.65 21.79 -6.02
N ASP A 287 12.86 20.79 -6.88
CA ASP A 287 13.34 21.00 -8.25
C ASP A 287 12.31 20.69 -9.35
N GLY A 288 11.26 19.93 -9.04
CA GLY A 288 10.31 19.48 -10.06
C GLY A 288 8.87 19.39 -9.58
N ASP A 289 7.96 19.51 -10.54
CA ASP A 289 6.53 19.40 -10.32
C ASP A 289 6.16 17.94 -9.96
N PHE A 290 5.04 17.80 -9.26
CA PHE A 290 4.48 16.50 -8.91
C PHE A 290 3.13 16.31 -9.58
N TYR A 291 2.93 15.16 -10.24
CA TYR A 291 1.68 14.80 -10.88
C TYR A 291 1.00 13.68 -10.11
N ILE A 292 -0.29 13.83 -9.81
CA ILE A 292 -1.06 12.85 -9.02
C ILE A 292 -2.29 12.48 -9.80
N TYR A 293 -2.51 11.17 -9.94
CA TYR A 293 -3.75 10.62 -10.45
C TYR A 293 -4.63 10.14 -9.31
N LEU A 294 -5.86 10.64 -9.26
CA LEU A 294 -6.89 10.24 -8.31
C LEU A 294 -8.10 9.69 -9.05
N GLU A 295 -8.68 8.62 -8.51
CA GLU A 295 -9.93 8.04 -8.97
C GLU A 295 -10.91 7.92 -7.80
N ARG A 296 -12.21 8.03 -8.07
CA ARG A 296 -13.23 7.70 -7.08
C ARG A 296 -13.42 6.18 -7.03
N LYS A 297 -13.26 5.57 -5.85
CA LYS A 297 -13.35 4.11 -5.68
C LYS A 297 -14.60 3.65 -4.93
N GLY A 298 -15.06 2.46 -5.35
CA GLY A 298 -16.05 1.65 -4.65
C GLY A 298 -17.45 2.25 -4.60
N LYS A 299 -18.34 1.59 -3.85
CA LYS A 299 -19.71 2.08 -3.60
C LYS A 299 -19.73 3.42 -2.86
N SER A 300 -18.67 3.72 -2.11
CA SER A 300 -18.56 4.91 -1.27
C SER A 300 -18.12 6.16 -2.03
N ASN A 301 -17.71 6.04 -3.31
CA ASN A 301 -17.35 7.13 -4.21
C ASN A 301 -16.31 8.12 -3.65
N LEU A 302 -15.34 7.61 -2.86
CA LEU A 302 -14.29 8.41 -2.22
C LEU A 302 -13.08 8.58 -3.12
N TRP A 303 -12.43 9.74 -3.01
CA TRP A 303 -11.17 10.03 -3.68
C TRP A 303 -10.02 9.19 -3.15
N ASP A 304 -9.37 8.45 -4.05
CA ASP A 304 -8.19 7.66 -3.76
C ASP A 304 -7.05 7.97 -4.75
N PRO A 305 -5.87 8.39 -4.28
CA PRO A 305 -4.70 8.58 -5.12
C PRO A 305 -4.09 7.22 -5.47
N VAL A 306 -3.92 7.00 -6.76
CA VAL A 306 -3.50 5.69 -7.29
C VAL A 306 -2.12 5.73 -7.94
N VAL A 307 -1.70 6.90 -8.45
CA VAL A 307 -0.39 7.10 -9.09
C VAL A 307 0.16 8.47 -8.73
N GLY A 308 1.42 8.53 -8.34
CA GLY A 308 2.20 9.76 -8.19
C GLY A 308 3.39 9.74 -9.14
N MET A 309 3.73 10.88 -9.74
CA MET A 309 4.88 11.03 -10.61
C MET A 309 5.66 12.29 -10.23
N THR A 310 6.91 12.10 -9.82
CA THR A 310 7.81 13.20 -9.47
C THR A 310 8.63 13.57 -10.69
N THR A 311 8.80 14.85 -10.95
CA THR A 311 9.74 15.31 -11.97
C THR A 311 11.06 15.80 -11.35
N ASN A 312 12.14 15.69 -12.11
CA ASN A 312 13.44 16.26 -11.80
C ASN A 312 14.07 16.74 -13.12
N ASN A 313 14.58 17.97 -13.15
CA ASN A 313 15.15 18.59 -14.35
C ASN A 313 14.23 18.50 -15.58
N GLY A 314 12.92 18.78 -15.37
CA GLY A 314 11.92 18.79 -16.44
C GLY A 314 11.54 17.42 -17.01
N LYS A 315 11.94 16.32 -16.38
CA LYS A 315 11.58 14.96 -16.76
C LYS A 315 10.98 14.20 -15.59
N ILE A 316 10.04 13.29 -15.84
CA ILE A 316 9.51 12.37 -14.83
C ILE A 316 10.65 11.46 -14.38
N ASP A 317 10.99 11.51 -13.10
CA ASP A 317 12.08 10.75 -12.49
C ASP A 317 11.59 9.42 -11.94
N GLN A 318 10.48 9.44 -11.18
CA GLN A 318 9.89 8.28 -10.53
C GLN A 318 8.38 8.24 -10.72
N ILE A 319 7.83 7.02 -10.74
CA ILE A 319 6.39 6.74 -10.77
C ILE A 319 6.08 5.81 -9.61
N GLN A 320 5.17 6.22 -8.73
CA GLN A 320 4.79 5.50 -7.52
C GLN A 320 3.33 5.06 -7.59
N GLY A 321 3.09 3.76 -7.39
CA GLY A 321 1.74 3.20 -7.17
C GLY A 321 1.39 3.12 -5.68
N VAL A 322 0.16 2.72 -5.37
CA VAL A 322 -0.34 2.53 -3.99
C VAL A 322 0.54 1.60 -3.15
N GLU A 323 1.08 0.54 -3.77
CA GLU A 323 1.93 -0.45 -3.10
C GLU A 323 3.36 0.06 -2.82
N ASN A 324 3.77 1.16 -3.47
CA ASN A 324 5.10 1.76 -3.34
C ASN A 324 6.25 0.73 -3.46
N ASN A 325 6.15 -0.14 -4.48
CA ASN A 325 7.08 -1.25 -4.73
C ASN A 325 7.91 -1.04 -6.00
N ASN A 326 8.03 0.20 -6.49
CA ASN A 326 8.67 0.57 -7.76
C ASN A 326 8.05 -0.05 -9.03
N ILE A 327 6.88 -0.69 -8.92
CA ILE A 327 6.11 -1.20 -10.06
C ILE A 327 4.94 -0.25 -10.31
N VAL A 328 4.84 0.24 -11.54
CA VAL A 328 3.70 1.05 -11.97
C VAL A 328 2.44 0.17 -11.92
N PRO A 329 1.30 0.64 -11.35
CA PRO A 329 0.09 -0.15 -11.29
C PRO A 329 -0.31 -0.67 -12.67
N LEU A 330 -0.34 -2.00 -12.80
CA LEU A 330 -0.45 -2.69 -14.09
C LEU A 330 -1.68 -2.26 -14.90
N THR A 331 -2.80 -2.00 -14.24
CA THR A 331 -4.06 -1.55 -14.86
C THR A 331 -4.03 -0.10 -15.36
N LEU A 332 -3.02 0.69 -14.98
CA LEU A 332 -2.93 2.12 -15.28
C LEU A 332 -1.79 2.46 -16.26
N VAL A 333 -0.99 1.48 -16.69
CA VAL A 333 0.18 1.69 -17.56
C VAL A 333 -0.18 2.46 -18.83
N SER A 334 -1.21 2.02 -19.55
CA SER A 334 -1.65 2.69 -20.79
C SER A 334 -2.11 4.13 -20.55
N LYS A 335 -2.86 4.36 -19.46
CA LYS A 335 -3.34 5.69 -19.08
C LYS A 335 -2.20 6.64 -18.70
N ILE A 336 -1.17 6.11 -18.03
CA ILE A 336 0.02 6.88 -17.67
C ILE A 336 0.80 7.27 -18.94
N ARG A 337 1.00 6.34 -19.87
CA ARG A 337 1.64 6.65 -21.15
C ARG A 337 0.88 7.72 -21.92
N GLU A 338 -0.43 7.54 -22.07
CA GLU A 338 -1.30 8.49 -22.77
C GLU A 338 -1.20 9.89 -22.14
N PHE A 339 -1.20 9.98 -20.81
CA PHE A 339 -1.00 11.25 -20.10
C PHE A 339 0.36 11.88 -20.40
N ILE A 340 1.44 11.08 -20.36
CA ILE A 340 2.81 11.55 -20.63
C ILE A 340 2.93 12.09 -22.06
N GLU A 341 2.41 11.36 -23.04
CA GLU A 341 2.43 11.72 -24.46
C GLU A 341 1.59 12.98 -24.72
N THR A 342 0.35 13.01 -24.23
CA THR A 342 -0.58 14.14 -24.43
C THR A 342 -0.04 15.44 -23.83
N ASN A 343 0.73 15.36 -22.74
CA ASN A 343 1.31 16.53 -22.07
C ASN A 343 2.76 16.81 -22.48
N ASN A 344 3.29 16.13 -23.51
CA ASN A 344 4.67 16.25 -23.98
C ASN A 344 5.72 16.11 -22.86
N LEU A 345 5.46 15.24 -21.88
CA LEU A 345 6.37 14.99 -20.77
C LEU A 345 7.45 13.98 -21.20
N LYS A 346 8.67 14.18 -20.71
CA LYS A 346 9.78 13.25 -20.93
C LYS A 346 10.04 12.43 -19.68
N CYS A 347 10.54 11.21 -19.83
CA CYS A 347 10.94 10.35 -18.71
C CYS A 347 12.46 10.30 -18.56
N GLN A 348 12.95 10.26 -17.32
CA GLN A 348 14.32 9.84 -17.04
C GLN A 348 14.47 8.34 -17.31
N SER A 349 15.67 7.97 -17.73
CA SER A 349 16.08 6.58 -17.96
C SER A 349 17.23 6.20 -17.03
N GLY A 350 17.29 4.93 -16.68
CA GLY A 350 18.32 4.34 -15.84
C GLY A 350 17.75 3.46 -14.75
N ILE A 351 18.63 2.66 -14.16
CA ILE A 351 18.37 1.88 -12.96
C ILE A 351 19.45 2.25 -11.96
N ILE A 352 19.03 2.67 -10.78
CA ILE A 352 19.91 3.02 -9.66
C ILE A 352 19.52 2.18 -8.43
N ASP A 353 20.30 2.28 -7.35
CA ASP A 353 20.06 1.53 -6.11
C ASP A 353 18.67 1.76 -5.50
N GLU A 354 18.09 2.94 -5.73
CA GLU A 354 16.75 3.27 -5.25
C GLU A 354 15.64 2.54 -6.03
N GLY A 355 15.91 2.17 -7.28
CA GLY A 355 14.97 1.53 -8.19
C GLY A 355 15.11 1.98 -9.66
N PRO A 356 14.24 1.47 -10.54
CA PRO A 356 14.15 1.95 -11.92
C PRO A 356 13.65 3.39 -11.98
N LYS A 357 14.23 4.18 -12.89
CA LYS A 357 13.66 5.47 -13.28
C LYS A 357 12.39 5.29 -14.10
N ALA A 358 11.61 6.35 -14.26
CA ALA A 358 10.27 6.32 -14.85
C ALA A 358 10.16 5.55 -16.16
N SER A 359 11.14 5.69 -17.08
CA SER A 359 11.14 4.96 -18.35
C SER A 359 11.18 3.45 -18.14
N GLN A 360 12.13 2.94 -17.33
CA GLN A 360 12.24 1.51 -17.03
C GLN A 360 11.06 1.02 -16.19
N ALA A 361 10.53 1.83 -15.27
CA ALA A 361 9.37 1.46 -14.47
C ALA A 361 8.13 1.18 -15.34
N ILE A 362 7.88 2.02 -16.36
CA ILE A 362 6.82 1.78 -17.35
C ILE A 362 7.08 0.48 -18.08
N MET A 363 8.29 0.30 -18.62
CA MET A 363 8.61 -0.87 -19.43
C MET A 363 8.55 -2.20 -18.65
N ILE A 364 8.95 -2.18 -17.37
CA ILE A 364 8.79 -3.32 -16.45
C ILE A 364 7.32 -3.70 -16.33
N SER A 365 6.46 -2.72 -16.04
CA SER A 365 5.02 -2.97 -15.90
C SER A 365 4.36 -3.42 -17.21
N GLU A 366 4.86 -2.98 -18.36
CA GLU A 366 4.41 -3.50 -19.66
C GLU A 366 4.80 -4.97 -19.85
N LYS A 367 6.05 -5.32 -19.53
CA LYS A 367 6.49 -6.71 -19.60
C LYS A 367 5.68 -7.60 -18.66
N LEU A 368 5.35 -7.10 -17.46
CA LEU A 368 4.48 -7.79 -16.50
C LEU A 368 3.04 -7.97 -17.03
N ASN A 369 2.55 -7.05 -17.87
CA ASN A 369 1.25 -7.12 -18.52
C ASN A 369 1.21 -8.01 -19.76
N GLU A 370 2.37 -8.40 -20.31
CA GLU A 370 2.45 -9.26 -21.47
C GLU A 370 1.69 -10.58 -21.23
N THR A 371 0.82 -10.94 -22.17
CA THR A 371 0.04 -12.18 -22.12
C THR A 371 0.59 -13.19 -23.10
N SER A 372 0.62 -14.45 -22.66
CA SER A 372 0.96 -15.57 -23.52
C SER A 372 -0.32 -16.31 -23.90
N SER A 373 -0.56 -16.48 -25.20
CA SER A 373 -1.65 -17.32 -25.72
C SER A 373 -1.45 -18.80 -25.36
N VAL A 374 -0.19 -19.25 -25.27
CA VAL A 374 0.18 -20.62 -24.91
C VAL A 374 -0.18 -20.91 -23.45
N PHE A 375 0.14 -20.00 -22.53
CA PHE A 375 -0.08 -20.20 -21.10
C PHE A 375 -1.43 -19.65 -20.61
N LYS A 376 -2.16 -18.92 -21.47
CA LYS A 376 -3.44 -18.24 -21.18
C LYS A 376 -3.39 -17.37 -19.92
N LYS A 377 -2.24 -16.76 -19.64
CA LYS A 377 -2.00 -15.91 -18.46
C LYS A 377 -1.01 -14.81 -18.80
N SER A 378 -0.99 -13.75 -17.99
CA SER A 378 0.03 -12.69 -18.08
C SER A 378 1.31 -13.10 -17.35
N PHE A 379 2.41 -12.40 -17.62
CA PHE A 379 3.66 -12.61 -16.90
C PHE A 379 3.50 -12.38 -15.39
N ALA A 380 2.80 -11.31 -14.98
CA ALA A 380 2.48 -11.07 -13.57
C ALA A 380 1.66 -12.21 -12.95
N LYS A 381 0.75 -12.84 -13.71
CA LYS A 381 -0.02 -13.99 -13.24
C LYS A 381 0.85 -15.25 -13.13
N ALA A 382 1.79 -15.47 -14.04
CA ALA A 382 2.77 -16.56 -13.95
C ALA A 382 3.62 -16.43 -12.68
N ILE A 383 4.10 -15.22 -12.36
CA ILE A 383 4.82 -14.94 -11.10
C ILE A 383 3.94 -15.25 -9.89
N LYS A 384 2.69 -14.77 -9.88
CA LYS A 384 1.76 -15.00 -8.77
C LYS A 384 1.42 -16.48 -8.57
N ASP A 385 1.39 -17.25 -9.64
CA ASP A 385 1.12 -18.69 -9.61
C ASP A 385 2.37 -19.54 -9.33
N GLU A 386 3.53 -18.91 -9.15
CA GLU A 386 4.83 -19.57 -9.00
C GLU A 386 5.12 -20.56 -10.16
N ASP A 387 4.65 -20.23 -11.37
CA ASP A 387 4.81 -21.04 -12.58
C ASP A 387 6.17 -20.77 -13.21
N ASN A 388 7.21 -21.39 -12.65
CA ASN A 388 8.62 -21.20 -13.05
C ASN A 388 8.85 -21.47 -14.55
N PHE A 389 8.16 -22.46 -15.12
CA PHE A 389 8.24 -22.75 -16.55
C PHE A 389 7.77 -21.53 -17.37
N ALA A 390 6.58 -21.01 -17.06
CA ALA A 390 6.06 -19.84 -17.75
C ALA A 390 6.93 -18.60 -17.51
N ILE A 391 7.44 -18.39 -16.29
CA ILE A 391 8.33 -17.27 -15.95
C ILE A 391 9.57 -17.27 -16.84
N PHE A 392 10.28 -18.39 -16.95
CA PHE A 392 11.46 -18.48 -17.83
C PHE A 392 11.10 -18.20 -19.30
N ARG A 393 9.97 -18.71 -19.77
CA ARG A 393 9.51 -18.47 -21.15
C ARG A 393 9.18 -17.01 -21.39
N PHE A 394 8.55 -16.31 -20.45
CA PHE A 394 8.34 -14.86 -20.53
C PHE A 394 9.67 -14.08 -20.54
N LEU A 395 10.69 -14.58 -19.86
CA LEU A 395 12.03 -14.00 -19.85
C LEU A 395 12.88 -14.39 -21.07
N ASN A 396 12.28 -15.00 -22.10
CA ASN A 396 12.94 -15.51 -23.31
C ASN A 396 14.05 -16.54 -23.04
N VAL A 397 13.88 -17.34 -21.98
CA VAL A 397 14.75 -18.48 -21.68
C VAL A 397 14.08 -19.75 -22.22
N ASP A 398 14.78 -20.47 -23.09
CA ASP A 398 14.29 -21.74 -23.60
C ASP A 398 14.25 -22.76 -22.48
N THR A 399 13.05 -23.33 -22.25
CA THR A 399 12.75 -24.15 -21.08
C THR A 399 11.99 -25.40 -21.50
N LYS A 400 12.37 -26.55 -20.95
CA LYS A 400 11.74 -27.86 -21.17
C LYS A 400 11.61 -28.61 -19.85
N TYR A 401 10.66 -29.54 -19.79
CA TYR A 401 10.60 -30.50 -18.69
C TYR A 401 11.54 -31.67 -18.96
N THR A 402 12.27 -32.08 -17.93
CA THR A 402 13.00 -33.35 -17.90
C THR A 402 12.03 -34.50 -17.60
N PRO A 403 12.42 -35.77 -17.84
CA PRO A 403 11.53 -36.93 -17.61
C PRO A 403 11.00 -37.07 -16.18
N ASP A 404 11.73 -36.57 -15.19
CA ASP A 404 11.37 -36.55 -13.76
C ASP A 404 10.56 -35.30 -13.36
N GLY A 405 10.12 -34.48 -14.32
CA GLY A 405 9.27 -33.31 -14.08
C GLY A 405 10.01 -32.06 -13.59
N LYS A 406 11.36 -32.05 -13.60
CA LYS A 406 12.19 -30.88 -13.33
C LYS A 406 12.42 -30.04 -14.59
N LEU A 407 13.11 -28.91 -14.46
CA LEU A 407 13.33 -27.96 -15.55
C LEU A 407 14.74 -28.07 -16.14
N GLU A 408 14.81 -28.04 -17.46
CA GLU A 408 16.01 -27.79 -18.24
C GLU A 408 15.89 -26.41 -18.89
N ILE A 409 16.87 -25.54 -18.69
CA ILE A 409 16.91 -24.18 -19.26
C ILE A 409 18.15 -23.95 -20.13
N SER A 410 18.06 -23.08 -21.15
CA SER A 410 19.18 -22.81 -22.06
C SER A 410 20.31 -21.97 -21.45
N GLY A 411 20.08 -21.32 -20.33
CA GLY A 411 21.05 -20.47 -19.67
C GLY A 411 20.39 -19.66 -18.57
N TYR A 412 21.21 -19.12 -17.68
CA TYR A 412 20.74 -18.23 -16.64
C TYR A 412 21.60 -16.98 -16.57
N LYS A 413 20.92 -15.83 -16.66
CA LYS A 413 21.45 -14.50 -16.43
C LYS A 413 20.44 -13.74 -15.58
N PRO A 414 20.84 -13.07 -14.47
CA PRO A 414 19.96 -12.36 -13.53
C PRO A 414 19.43 -11.02 -14.09
N SER A 415 19.21 -10.95 -15.39
CA SER A 415 18.75 -9.76 -16.08
C SER A 415 18.03 -10.11 -17.38
N TYR A 416 16.94 -9.43 -17.66
CA TYR A 416 16.20 -9.52 -18.91
C TYR A 416 16.67 -8.44 -19.87
N ASN A 417 17.10 -8.82 -21.07
CA ASN A 417 17.37 -7.88 -22.15
C ASN A 417 16.04 -7.51 -22.81
N MET A 418 15.58 -6.29 -22.56
CA MET A 418 14.23 -5.88 -22.94
C MET A 418 14.14 -5.43 -24.40
N ASN A 419 15.23 -4.87 -24.93
CA ASN A 419 15.42 -4.61 -26.34
C ASN A 419 16.89 -4.85 -26.68
N VAL A 420 17.14 -5.84 -27.53
CA VAL A 420 18.48 -6.28 -27.92
C VAL A 420 19.24 -5.15 -28.64
N ASN A 421 18.54 -4.28 -29.36
CA ASN A 421 19.13 -3.21 -30.16
C ASN A 421 19.46 -1.95 -29.34
N SER A 422 18.77 -1.72 -28.22
CA SER A 422 19.04 -0.56 -27.35
C SER A 422 19.96 -0.89 -26.17
N GLY A 423 20.27 -2.17 -25.94
CA GLY A 423 21.09 -2.62 -24.81
C GLY A 423 20.42 -2.48 -23.43
N ILE A 424 19.14 -2.11 -23.37
CA ILE A 424 18.44 -1.90 -22.10
C ILE A 424 18.20 -3.26 -21.43
N SER A 425 18.83 -3.43 -20.26
CA SER A 425 18.72 -4.62 -19.43
C SER A 425 18.02 -4.30 -18.10
N ILE A 426 17.07 -5.14 -17.70
CA ILE A 426 16.34 -5.03 -16.43
C ILE A 426 16.78 -6.18 -15.51
N PRO A 427 17.28 -5.92 -14.30
CA PRO A 427 17.57 -6.96 -13.32
C PRO A 427 16.31 -7.75 -12.95
N TYR A 428 16.43 -9.06 -12.78
CA TYR A 428 15.30 -9.92 -12.39
C TYR A 428 14.64 -9.49 -11.08
N SER A 429 15.44 -8.98 -10.16
CA SER A 429 14.98 -8.41 -8.89
C SER A 429 13.97 -7.27 -9.01
N MET A 430 13.80 -6.66 -10.19
CA MET A 430 12.84 -5.59 -10.45
C MET A 430 11.46 -6.09 -10.91
N PHE A 431 11.30 -7.38 -11.23
CA PHE A 431 10.01 -7.98 -11.61
C PHE A 431 9.20 -8.50 -10.42
N GLY A 432 9.77 -8.52 -9.21
CA GLY A 432 9.04 -8.88 -7.99
C GLY A 432 8.91 -10.39 -7.72
N PHE A 433 9.75 -11.24 -8.32
CA PHE A 433 9.85 -12.66 -7.98
C PHE A 433 11.16 -12.98 -7.24
N ASN A 434 11.18 -14.12 -6.53
CA ASN A 434 12.37 -14.62 -5.83
C ASN A 434 13.17 -15.56 -6.74
N GLU A 435 14.48 -15.32 -6.86
CA GLU A 435 15.37 -16.13 -7.68
C GLU A 435 15.63 -17.53 -7.10
N ASP A 436 15.63 -17.68 -5.77
CA ASP A 436 15.75 -19.00 -5.13
C ASP A 436 14.55 -19.89 -5.53
N ASP A 437 13.35 -19.31 -5.47
CA ASP A 437 12.12 -20.01 -5.87
C ASP A 437 12.06 -20.29 -7.37
N LEU A 438 12.57 -19.37 -8.19
CA LEU A 438 12.64 -19.53 -9.64
C LEU A 438 13.55 -20.71 -10.04
N LEU A 439 14.68 -20.86 -9.36
CA LEU A 439 15.69 -21.86 -9.67
C LEU A 439 15.50 -23.19 -8.95
N LYS A 440 14.59 -23.28 -7.97
CA LYS A 440 14.43 -24.46 -7.11
C LYS A 440 14.22 -25.78 -7.87
N ASP A 441 13.53 -25.73 -9.01
CA ASP A 441 13.20 -26.90 -9.83
C ASP A 441 14.09 -27.05 -11.06
N VAL A 442 15.12 -26.22 -11.22
CA VAL A 442 16.06 -26.31 -12.34
C VAL A 442 17.07 -27.42 -12.09
N LYS A 443 17.10 -28.38 -13.00
CA LYS A 443 18.00 -29.54 -12.97
C LYS A 443 19.20 -29.39 -13.89
N ILE A 444 19.00 -28.79 -15.07
CA ILE A 444 20.03 -28.66 -16.10
C ILE A 444 20.03 -27.24 -16.64
N ILE A 445 21.22 -26.63 -16.72
CA ILE A 445 21.46 -25.37 -17.43
C ILE A 445 22.34 -25.66 -18.65
N ARG A 446 21.76 -25.63 -19.85
CA ARG A 446 22.45 -25.84 -21.15
C ARG A 446 23.16 -24.58 -21.66
N GLY A 447 23.88 -23.91 -20.78
CA GLY A 447 24.58 -22.68 -21.10
C GLY A 447 25.29 -22.11 -19.89
N ASN A 448 25.50 -20.80 -19.89
CA ASN A 448 26.16 -20.12 -18.78
C ASN A 448 25.21 -19.99 -17.58
N PHE A 449 25.77 -20.13 -16.37
CA PHE A 449 25.12 -19.81 -15.12
C PHE A 449 25.79 -18.58 -14.51
N ILE A 450 25.23 -17.41 -14.78
CA ILE A 450 25.81 -16.12 -14.38
C ILE A 450 25.19 -15.70 -13.05
N LEU A 451 26.02 -15.50 -12.02
CA LEU A 451 25.62 -15.00 -10.70
C LEU A 451 26.15 -13.60 -10.42
N ASP A 452 27.24 -13.22 -11.07
CA ASP A 452 27.91 -11.93 -10.89
C ASP A 452 28.03 -11.14 -12.20
N ASN A 453 27.86 -9.84 -12.09
CA ASN A 453 28.01 -8.84 -13.14
C ASN A 453 28.84 -7.65 -12.62
N LYS A 454 29.48 -6.92 -13.55
CA LYS A 454 30.26 -5.71 -13.21
C LYS A 454 29.49 -4.68 -12.39
N ASN A 455 28.18 -4.56 -12.65
CA ASN A 455 27.28 -3.73 -11.86
C ASN A 455 26.53 -4.60 -10.85
N PRO A 456 26.73 -4.42 -9.53
CA PRO A 456 26.09 -5.22 -8.49
C PRO A 456 24.55 -5.23 -8.53
N LEU A 457 23.91 -4.22 -9.13
CA LEU A 457 22.45 -4.20 -9.32
C LEU A 457 21.95 -5.35 -10.20
N TYR A 458 22.82 -5.87 -11.04
CA TYR A 458 22.57 -6.98 -11.96
C TYR A 458 23.12 -8.30 -11.42
N ASN A 459 23.57 -8.36 -10.16
CA ASN A 459 23.98 -9.62 -9.57
C ASN A 459 22.75 -10.46 -9.23
N SER A 460 22.92 -11.78 -9.30
CA SER A 460 21.91 -12.71 -8.83
C SER A 460 21.74 -12.55 -7.32
N ARG A 461 20.48 -12.60 -6.86
CA ARG A 461 20.11 -12.46 -5.46
C ARG A 461 19.84 -13.80 -4.77
N ILE A 462 20.25 -14.91 -5.37
CA ILE A 462 20.09 -16.22 -4.73
C ILE A 462 20.75 -16.24 -3.37
N THR A 463 20.03 -16.76 -2.38
CA THR A 463 20.55 -16.97 -1.04
C THR A 463 21.03 -18.40 -0.83
N GLN A 464 20.57 -19.33 -1.68
CA GLN A 464 20.93 -20.74 -1.65
C GLN A 464 21.33 -21.21 -3.05
N PHE A 465 22.28 -22.14 -3.13
CA PHE A 465 22.58 -22.78 -4.40
C PHE A 465 21.41 -23.69 -4.80
N PRO A 466 20.97 -23.71 -6.08
CA PRO A 466 19.83 -24.53 -6.49
C PRO A 466 20.09 -26.02 -6.22
N GLN A 467 19.34 -26.61 -5.28
CA GLN A 467 19.60 -27.97 -4.77
C GLN A 467 19.42 -29.06 -5.83
N ASN A 468 18.45 -28.88 -6.74
CA ASN A 468 18.17 -29.83 -7.81
C ASN A 468 19.08 -29.66 -9.03
N LEU A 469 19.91 -28.61 -9.08
CA LEU A 469 20.80 -28.37 -10.21
C LEU A 469 21.92 -29.40 -10.20
N GLU A 470 21.96 -30.25 -11.23
CA GLU A 470 22.94 -31.32 -11.38
C GLU A 470 24.04 -30.96 -12.37
N GLN A 471 23.71 -30.18 -13.41
CA GLN A 471 24.63 -29.93 -14.51
C GLN A 471 24.54 -28.52 -15.07
N VAL A 472 25.70 -27.88 -15.25
CA VAL A 472 25.88 -26.66 -16.05
C VAL A 472 26.83 -26.96 -17.21
N THR A 473 26.38 -26.79 -18.45
CA THR A 473 27.21 -27.13 -19.62
C THR A 473 28.17 -26.00 -20.03
N GLY A 474 27.80 -24.74 -19.74
CA GLY A 474 28.61 -23.55 -20.03
C GLY A 474 29.46 -23.12 -18.83
N ARG A 475 29.72 -21.81 -18.76
CA ARG A 475 30.53 -21.21 -17.70
C ARG A 475 29.69 -20.80 -16.50
N ILE A 476 30.26 -20.94 -15.30
CA ILE A 476 29.73 -20.35 -14.07
C ILE A 476 30.49 -19.07 -13.79
N VAL A 477 29.78 -17.95 -13.66
CA VAL A 477 30.38 -16.64 -13.38
C VAL A 477 29.90 -16.17 -12.02
N CYS A 478 30.82 -15.93 -11.08
CA CYS A 478 30.50 -15.51 -9.71
C CYS A 478 31.58 -14.56 -9.18
N ASN A 479 31.30 -13.88 -8.05
CA ASN A 479 32.34 -13.15 -7.31
C ASN A 479 32.96 -14.04 -6.22
N ALA A 480 34.06 -13.56 -5.60
CA ALA A 480 34.76 -14.28 -4.55
C ALA A 480 33.86 -14.74 -3.39
N ASN A 481 32.99 -13.86 -2.87
CA ASN A 481 32.08 -14.19 -1.76
C ASN A 481 31.05 -15.28 -2.14
N GLN A 482 30.50 -15.20 -3.36
CA GLN A 482 29.60 -16.24 -3.88
C GLN A 482 30.33 -17.57 -4.07
N PHE A 483 31.57 -17.53 -4.54
CA PHE A 483 32.39 -18.73 -4.70
C PHE A 483 32.70 -19.37 -3.34
N GLU A 484 33.13 -18.60 -2.34
CA GLU A 484 33.36 -19.11 -0.98
C GLU A 484 32.13 -19.79 -0.40
N LYS A 485 30.95 -19.21 -0.63
CA LYS A 485 29.67 -19.72 -0.14
C LYS A 485 29.20 -20.98 -0.89
N PHE A 486 29.45 -21.08 -2.19
CA PHE A 486 28.88 -22.11 -3.06
C PHE A 486 29.93 -23.03 -3.72
N ALA A 487 31.17 -23.03 -3.23
CA ALA A 487 32.31 -23.68 -3.89
C ALA A 487 32.04 -25.16 -4.20
N ASP A 488 31.56 -25.92 -3.23
CA ASP A 488 31.37 -27.36 -3.37
C ASP A 488 30.25 -27.69 -4.35
N ASP A 489 29.18 -26.91 -4.34
CA ASP A 489 28.10 -27.02 -5.32
C ASP A 489 28.54 -26.65 -6.73
N ILE A 490 29.31 -25.57 -6.89
CA ILE A 490 29.88 -25.15 -8.17
C ILE A 490 30.78 -26.25 -8.75
N ARG A 491 31.64 -26.86 -7.92
CA ARG A 491 32.48 -27.99 -8.33
C ARG A 491 31.63 -29.20 -8.72
N ARG A 492 30.58 -29.50 -7.95
CA ARG A 492 29.65 -30.61 -8.23
C ARG A 492 29.00 -30.47 -9.60
N VAL A 493 28.40 -29.31 -9.91
CA VAL A 493 27.64 -29.13 -11.16
C VAL A 493 28.51 -28.92 -12.40
N THR A 494 29.80 -28.63 -12.22
CA THR A 494 30.81 -28.55 -13.30
C THR A 494 31.56 -29.86 -13.52
N GLY A 495 31.32 -30.88 -12.69
CA GLY A 495 32.09 -32.14 -12.71
C GLY A 495 33.56 -31.95 -12.29
N GLY A 496 33.84 -30.94 -11.47
CA GLY A 496 35.19 -30.59 -11.02
C GLY A 496 36.01 -29.75 -12.03
N ASP A 497 35.45 -29.43 -13.19
CA ASP A 497 36.14 -28.66 -14.23
C ASP A 497 36.18 -27.16 -13.90
N MET A 498 37.23 -26.76 -13.18
CA MET A 498 37.45 -25.37 -12.79
C MET A 498 37.74 -24.43 -13.97
N SER A 499 38.05 -24.93 -15.17
CA SER A 499 38.23 -24.07 -16.36
C SER A 499 36.92 -23.40 -16.80
N LYS A 500 35.77 -23.94 -16.36
CA LYS A 500 34.44 -23.39 -16.60
C LYS A 500 34.02 -22.35 -15.57
N VAL A 501 34.82 -22.11 -14.53
CA VAL A 501 34.47 -21.18 -13.45
C VAL A 501 35.24 -19.87 -13.61
N ILE A 502 34.52 -18.76 -13.72
CA ILE A 502 35.08 -17.41 -13.71
C ILE A 502 34.73 -16.76 -12.38
N ILE A 503 35.76 -16.33 -11.65
CA ILE A 503 35.63 -15.65 -10.36
C ILE A 503 36.10 -14.20 -10.54
N HIS A 504 35.17 -13.24 -10.44
CA HIS A 504 35.52 -11.81 -10.45
C HIS A 504 36.02 -11.35 -9.07
N GLY A 505 36.99 -10.42 -9.08
CA GLY A 505 37.58 -9.85 -7.86
C GLY A 505 38.71 -10.68 -7.25
N LYS A 506 39.40 -11.50 -8.05
CA LYS A 506 40.71 -12.06 -7.71
C LYS A 506 41.83 -11.16 -8.20
#